data_AF-A0AAX2GYQ9-F1
#
_entry.id   AF-A0AAX2GYQ9-F1
#
_cell.length_a   1.000
_cell.length_b   1.000
_cell.length_c   1.000
_cell.angle_alpha   90.00
_cell.angle_beta   90.00
_cell.angle_gamma   90.00
#
_symmetry.space_group_name_H-M   'P 1'
#
loop_
_entity.id
_entity.type
_entity.pdbx_description
1 polymer ?
#
loop_
_entity_poly.entity_id
_entity_poly.type
_entity_poly.pdbx_seq_one_letter_code
_entity_poly.pdbx_strand_id
1 'polypeptide(L)'
;MTTFFEDKTRVVIAGSAAQECIQRVLHTMAYYDHPISYVLQTPFRGEQEHFNDSEFGLIEGVEGDALLSYAPQVVLLTDVNPLQETLYESFIDSISKGGILIYNEEDSVLKALATASKNEIRRLEYSTPAYTESDGECYLMTPEGELPLGVMKAEDIRNIEGAKWVCQNLGIDEADFYEAMASFKY
;
A
#
# COMPACT_ATOMS: atom_id res chain seq x y z
N MET A 1 3.12 12.50 18.31
CA MET A 1 3.30 11.78 17.02
C MET A 1 2.60 12.47 15.86
N THR A 2 1.67 13.39 16.08
CA THR A 2 0.95 14.17 15.04
C THR A 2 1.78 15.19 14.25
N THR A 3 3.06 15.38 14.58
CA THR A 3 3.93 16.40 13.94
C THR A 3 4.64 15.91 12.68
N PHE A 4 4.66 14.60 12.42
CA PHE A 4 5.27 14.08 11.20
C PHE A 4 4.23 14.21 10.09
N PHE A 5 4.51 15.04 9.09
CA PHE A 5 3.69 15.20 7.87
C PHE A 5 2.40 16.04 8.01
N GLU A 6 2.37 17.04 8.90
CA GLU A 6 1.22 17.97 9.01
C GLU A 6 0.91 18.67 7.68
N ASP A 7 1.96 19.08 6.94
CA ASP A 7 1.85 19.79 5.65
C ASP A 7 1.92 18.88 4.40
N LYS A 8 1.88 17.55 4.58
CA LYS A 8 2.02 16.58 3.48
C LYS A 8 0.78 15.69 3.34
N THR A 9 0.62 15.11 2.16
CA THR A 9 -0.34 14.02 1.94
C THR A 9 0.16 12.77 2.65
N ARG A 10 -0.55 12.33 3.69
CA ARG A 10 -0.22 11.16 4.51
C ARG A 10 -0.76 9.89 3.86
N VAL A 11 0.16 8.97 3.62
CA VAL A 11 -0.07 7.66 3.01
C VAL A 11 0.18 6.63 4.09
N VAL A 12 -0.85 5.89 4.52
CA VAL A 12 -0.70 4.84 5.53
C VAL A 12 -0.85 3.48 4.86
N ILE A 13 0.09 2.57 5.10
CA ILE A 13 0.01 1.18 4.66
C ILE A 13 -0.01 0.29 5.91
N ALA A 14 -1.06 -0.53 6.05
CA ALA A 14 -1.26 -1.41 7.21
C ALA A 14 -1.81 -2.79 6.81
N GLY A 15 -1.76 -3.73 7.76
CA GLY A 15 -2.06 -5.15 7.56
C GLY A 15 -0.80 -6.02 7.52
N SER A 16 -0.97 -7.33 7.45
CA SER A 16 0.12 -8.32 7.58
C SER A 16 1.18 -8.22 6.49
N ALA A 17 0.81 -7.71 5.31
CA ALA A 17 1.71 -7.53 4.18
C ALA A 17 2.15 -6.06 3.98
N ALA A 18 1.94 -5.19 4.99
CA ALA A 18 2.28 -3.78 4.90
C ALA A 18 3.75 -3.56 4.56
N GLN A 19 4.66 -4.25 5.25
CA GLN A 19 6.09 -4.14 5.00
C GLN A 19 6.43 -4.48 3.54
N GLU A 20 5.87 -5.56 3.01
CA GLU A 20 6.14 -6.00 1.64
C GLU A 20 5.69 -4.97 0.60
N CYS A 21 4.51 -4.38 0.81
CA CYS A 21 3.98 -3.32 -0.04
C CYS A 21 4.83 -2.04 0.07
N ILE A 22 5.21 -1.65 1.28
CA ILE A 22 6.06 -0.48 1.55
C ILE A 22 7.40 -0.60 0.82
N GLN A 23 8.06 -1.77 0.85
CA GLN A 23 9.33 -1.96 0.15
C GLN A 23 9.19 -1.70 -1.36
N ARG A 24 8.08 -2.14 -1.97
CA ARG A 24 7.81 -1.93 -3.41
C ARG A 24 7.49 -0.50 -3.73
N VAL A 25 6.67 0.15 -2.90
CA VAL A 25 6.36 1.58 -3.05
C VAL A 25 7.67 2.37 -2.97
N LEU A 26 8.45 2.21 -1.90
CA LEU A 26 9.71 2.96 -1.72
C LEU A 26 10.75 2.64 -2.79
N HIS A 27 10.84 1.39 -3.26
CA HIS A 27 11.68 1.04 -4.41
C HIS A 27 11.25 1.77 -5.67
N THR A 28 9.94 1.77 -5.99
CA THR A 28 9.39 2.43 -7.18
C THR A 28 9.60 3.93 -7.14
N MET A 29 9.30 4.57 -6.00
CA MET A 29 9.55 6.01 -5.81
C MET A 29 11.04 6.33 -6.00
N ALA A 30 11.94 5.49 -5.44
CA ALA A 30 13.38 5.67 -5.61
C ALA A 30 13.87 5.38 -7.05
N TYR A 31 13.22 4.50 -7.79
CA TYR A 31 13.56 4.17 -9.18
C TYR A 31 13.38 5.37 -10.11
N TYR A 32 12.32 6.15 -9.90
CA TYR A 32 11.99 7.36 -10.67
C TYR A 32 12.51 8.66 -10.05
N ASP A 33 13.39 8.60 -9.05
CA ASP A 33 13.85 9.76 -8.28
C ASP A 33 12.68 10.62 -7.74
N HIS A 34 11.53 10.01 -7.47
CA HIS A 34 10.37 10.70 -6.93
C HIS A 34 10.51 10.85 -5.41
N PRO A 35 10.66 12.06 -4.87
CA PRO A 35 10.92 12.25 -3.45
C PRO A 35 9.70 11.84 -2.62
N ILE A 36 9.95 11.09 -1.55
CA ILE A 36 8.95 10.71 -0.56
C ILE A 36 9.61 10.70 0.83
N SER A 37 8.92 11.24 1.83
CA SER A 37 9.31 11.11 3.23
C SER A 37 8.66 9.87 3.83
N TYR A 38 9.28 9.20 4.81
CA TYR A 38 8.67 8.05 5.45
C TYR A 38 8.99 7.90 6.94
N VAL A 39 8.09 7.22 7.66
CA VAL A 39 8.27 6.72 9.03
C VAL A 39 7.81 5.27 9.08
N LEU A 40 8.73 4.36 9.42
CA LEU A 40 8.55 2.91 9.33
C LEU A 40 8.83 2.23 10.68
N GLN A 41 8.18 1.10 10.93
CA GLN A 41 8.58 0.19 12.00
C GLN A 41 9.77 -0.66 11.56
N THR A 42 9.77 -1.12 10.31
CA THR A 42 10.89 -1.91 9.78
C THR A 42 11.76 -1.06 8.84
N PRO A 43 13.09 -1.01 9.03
CA PRO A 43 13.94 -0.14 8.24
C PRO A 43 13.87 -0.42 6.73
N PHE A 44 13.84 0.63 5.93
CA PHE A 44 14.09 0.60 4.49
C PHE A 44 15.50 1.10 4.22
N ARG A 45 16.34 0.30 3.55
CA ARG A 45 17.77 0.61 3.29
C ARG A 45 18.55 1.04 4.56
N GLY A 46 18.16 0.53 5.73
CA GLY A 46 18.78 0.81 7.01
C GLY A 46 18.21 2.02 7.77
N GLU A 47 17.21 2.71 7.22
CA GLU A 47 16.57 3.88 7.84
C GLU A 47 15.10 3.59 8.17
N GLN A 48 14.65 3.97 9.37
CA GLN A 48 13.23 3.95 9.76
C GLN A 48 12.53 5.28 9.49
N GLU A 49 13.29 6.37 9.50
CA GLU A 49 12.78 7.71 9.31
C GLU A 49 13.59 8.41 8.22
N HIS A 50 12.90 8.99 7.25
CA HIS A 50 13.50 9.77 6.17
C HIS A 50 12.63 10.98 5.89
N PHE A 51 13.23 12.17 5.93
CA PHE A 51 12.51 13.44 5.76
C PHE A 51 13.16 14.26 4.65
N ASN A 52 12.35 14.68 3.68
CA ASN A 52 12.76 15.48 2.54
C ASN A 52 11.64 16.46 2.13
N ASP A 53 11.94 17.30 1.14
CA ASP A 53 10.94 18.17 0.52
C ASP A 53 10.12 17.38 -0.51
N SER A 54 9.14 16.63 -0.01
CA SER A 54 8.18 15.83 -0.77
C SER A 54 6.74 16.28 -0.53
N GLU A 55 5.86 15.99 -1.48
CA GLU A 55 4.41 16.11 -1.29
C GLU A 55 3.86 15.04 -0.36
N PHE A 56 4.40 13.82 -0.44
CA PHE A 56 3.90 12.64 0.27
C PHE A 56 4.74 12.28 1.49
N GLY A 57 4.07 11.81 2.54
CA GLY A 57 4.66 11.18 3.70
C GLY A 57 4.06 9.78 3.90
N LEU A 58 4.89 8.75 3.76
CA LEU A 58 4.49 7.35 3.93
C LEU A 58 4.69 6.89 5.37
N ILE A 59 3.70 6.20 5.92
CA ILE A 59 3.68 5.74 7.30
C ILE A 59 3.36 4.24 7.29
N GLU A 60 4.21 3.44 7.92
CA GLU A 60 3.86 2.06 8.28
C GLU A 60 2.85 2.09 9.43
N GLY A 61 1.62 1.65 9.16
CA GLY A 61 0.53 1.70 10.11
C GLY A 61 0.72 0.71 11.25
N VAL A 62 0.89 1.22 12.47
CA VAL A 62 1.02 0.40 13.68
C VAL A 62 -0.35 0.11 14.25
N GLU A 63 -0.73 -1.17 14.32
CA GLU A 63 -1.99 -1.59 14.95
C GLU A 63 -2.08 -1.12 16.41
N GLY A 64 -3.28 -0.70 16.82
CA GLY A 64 -3.58 -0.13 18.12
C GLY A 64 -3.98 1.34 18.04
N ASP A 65 -4.02 2.03 19.19
CA ASP A 65 -4.52 3.41 19.28
C ASP A 65 -3.76 4.41 18.38
N ALA A 66 -2.50 4.12 18.07
CA ALA A 66 -1.68 4.94 17.18
C ALA A 66 -2.28 5.04 15.75
N LEU A 67 -2.90 3.97 15.27
CA LEU A 67 -3.50 3.89 13.93
C LEU A 67 -4.54 4.99 13.69
N LEU A 68 -5.31 5.32 14.73
CA LEU A 68 -6.38 6.32 14.69
C LEU A 68 -5.87 7.77 14.69
N SER A 69 -4.57 7.98 14.95
CA SER A 69 -3.99 9.33 15.09
C SER A 69 -3.41 9.90 13.80
N TYR A 70 -3.28 9.08 12.75
CA TYR A 70 -2.60 9.48 11.52
C TYR A 70 -3.42 10.43 10.61
N ALA A 71 -4.76 10.41 10.71
CA ALA A 71 -5.66 11.17 9.85
C ALA A 71 -5.22 11.16 8.35
N PRO A 72 -5.09 9.98 7.73
CA PRO A 72 -4.47 9.83 6.41
C PRO A 72 -5.34 10.35 5.27
N GLN A 73 -4.73 10.62 4.12
CA GLN A 73 -5.43 10.92 2.87
C GLN A 73 -5.44 9.71 1.92
N VAL A 74 -4.42 8.86 1.98
CA VAL A 74 -4.35 7.61 1.21
C VAL A 74 -4.07 6.47 2.17
N VAL A 75 -4.85 5.39 2.07
CA VAL A 75 -4.69 4.21 2.91
C VAL A 75 -4.63 2.97 2.03
N LEU A 76 -3.70 2.06 2.32
CA LEU A 76 -3.74 0.67 1.87
C LEU A 76 -3.95 -0.23 3.10
N LEU A 77 -5.00 -1.07 3.04
CA LEU A 77 -5.21 -2.19 3.96
C LEU A 77 -5.06 -3.51 3.19
N THR A 78 -4.05 -4.31 3.55
CA THR A 78 -3.79 -5.61 2.89
C THR A 78 -4.70 -6.72 3.40
N ASP A 79 -5.07 -6.64 4.67
CA ASP A 79 -5.99 -7.50 5.40
C ASP A 79 -6.35 -6.83 6.73
N VAL A 80 -7.22 -7.47 7.52
CA VAL A 80 -7.54 -7.04 8.89
C VAL A 80 -7.54 -8.22 9.85
N ASN A 81 -7.19 -7.96 11.11
CA ASN A 81 -7.41 -8.91 12.19
C ASN A 81 -8.89 -8.95 12.59
N PRO A 82 -9.62 -10.07 12.41
CA PRO A 82 -11.05 -10.17 12.74
C PRO A 82 -11.36 -9.96 14.23
N LEU A 83 -10.36 -10.10 15.11
CA LEU A 83 -10.53 -9.82 16.54
C LEU A 83 -10.52 -8.32 16.86
N GLN A 84 -10.22 -7.46 15.88
CA GLN A 84 -10.06 -6.01 16.03
C GLN A 84 -10.92 -5.22 15.04
N GLU A 85 -12.05 -5.76 14.57
CA GLU A 85 -12.94 -5.09 13.60
C GLU A 85 -13.28 -3.64 13.97
N THR A 86 -13.59 -3.36 15.25
CA THR A 86 -13.91 -2.00 15.72
C THR A 86 -12.76 -1.01 15.57
N LEU A 87 -11.50 -1.46 15.72
CA LEU A 87 -10.33 -0.63 15.48
C LEU A 87 -10.26 -0.24 14.00
N TYR A 88 -10.42 -1.22 13.11
CA TYR A 88 -10.36 -1.02 11.67
C TYR A 88 -11.53 -0.20 11.13
N GLU A 89 -12.74 -0.39 11.66
CA GLU A 89 -13.90 0.47 11.39
C GLU A 89 -13.59 1.93 11.76
N SER A 90 -13.09 2.15 12.99
CA SER A 90 -12.71 3.48 13.46
C SER A 90 -11.57 4.09 12.63
N PHE A 91 -10.64 3.26 12.16
CA PHE A 91 -9.54 3.72 11.32
C PHE A 91 -10.02 4.14 9.93
N ILE A 92 -10.88 3.35 9.28
CA ILE A 92 -11.50 3.71 8.00
C ILE A 92 -12.30 5.02 8.13
N ASP A 93 -13.01 5.20 9.24
CA ASP A 93 -13.76 6.44 9.52
C ASP A 93 -12.85 7.63 9.87
N SER A 94 -11.60 7.38 10.28
CA SER A 94 -10.59 8.42 10.53
C SER A 94 -9.89 8.93 9.26
N ILE A 95 -10.07 8.24 8.12
CA ILE A 95 -9.54 8.70 6.83
C ILE A 95 -10.14 10.06 6.51
N SER A 96 -9.28 11.00 6.09
CA SER A 96 -9.68 12.37 5.78
C SER A 96 -10.79 12.39 4.72
N LYS A 97 -11.75 13.30 4.86
CA LYS A 97 -12.83 13.48 3.87
C LYS A 97 -12.26 13.68 2.47
N GLY A 98 -12.79 12.94 1.49
CA GLY A 98 -12.29 12.93 0.12
C GLY A 98 -11.03 12.08 -0.08
N GLY A 99 -10.50 11.47 0.97
CA GLY A 99 -9.37 10.54 0.92
C GLY A 99 -9.70 9.22 0.22
N ILE A 100 -8.70 8.34 0.16
CA ILE A 100 -8.72 7.13 -0.64
C ILE A 100 -8.43 5.93 0.26
N LEU A 101 -9.32 4.95 0.24
CA LEU A 101 -9.11 3.61 0.81
C LEU A 101 -8.86 2.62 -0.32
N ILE A 102 -7.65 2.09 -0.38
CA ILE A 102 -7.25 0.94 -1.19
C ILE A 102 -7.36 -0.29 -0.29
N TYR A 103 -8.08 -1.33 -0.71
CA TYR A 103 -8.31 -2.49 0.13
C TYR A 103 -8.38 -3.80 -0.65
N ASN A 104 -7.81 -4.85 -0.07
CA ASN A 104 -7.90 -6.20 -0.60
C ASN A 104 -9.33 -6.72 -0.45
N GLU A 105 -10.03 -6.90 -1.57
CA GLU A 105 -11.41 -7.42 -1.54
C GLU A 105 -11.49 -8.95 -1.35
N GLU A 106 -10.37 -9.66 -1.42
CA GLU A 106 -10.31 -11.09 -1.13
C GLU A 106 -10.32 -11.37 0.38
N ASP A 107 -10.00 -10.37 1.21
CA ASP A 107 -10.30 -10.40 2.64
C ASP A 107 -11.77 -10.04 2.87
N SER A 108 -12.59 -11.05 3.15
CA SER A 108 -14.02 -10.89 3.38
C SER A 108 -14.40 -9.96 4.54
N VAL A 109 -13.59 -9.89 5.60
CA VAL A 109 -13.86 -9.02 6.76
C VAL A 109 -13.55 -7.58 6.39
N LEU A 110 -12.38 -7.34 5.80
CA LEU A 110 -11.99 -6.03 5.30
C LEU A 110 -12.98 -5.51 4.24
N LYS A 111 -13.41 -6.36 3.29
CA LYS A 111 -14.44 -6.00 2.30
C LYS A 111 -15.74 -5.58 2.96
N ALA A 112 -16.19 -6.30 4.00
CA ALA A 112 -17.39 -5.95 4.74
C ALA A 112 -17.25 -4.59 5.45
N LEU A 113 -16.13 -4.35 6.13
CA LEU A 113 -15.84 -3.08 6.80
C LEU A 113 -15.78 -1.91 5.81
N ALA A 114 -15.03 -2.07 4.72
CA ALA A 114 -14.86 -1.05 3.69
C ALA A 114 -16.20 -0.67 3.04
N THR A 115 -17.05 -1.65 2.73
CA THR A 115 -18.37 -1.42 2.11
C THR A 115 -19.42 -0.89 3.08
N ALA A 116 -19.31 -1.19 4.38
CA ALA A 116 -20.23 -0.71 5.40
C ALA A 116 -19.95 0.74 5.86
N SER A 117 -18.69 1.20 5.79
CA SER A 117 -18.32 2.55 6.23
C SER A 117 -19.12 3.61 5.47
N LYS A 118 -19.59 4.62 6.20
CA LYS A 118 -20.32 5.78 5.65
C LYS A 118 -19.40 6.98 5.39
N ASN A 119 -18.10 6.85 5.64
CA ASN A 119 -17.14 7.91 5.40
C ASN A 119 -17.14 8.31 3.92
N GLU A 120 -17.06 9.61 3.65
CA GLU A 120 -17.07 10.22 2.31
C GLU A 120 -15.67 10.11 1.68
N ILE A 121 -15.24 8.88 1.44
CA ILE A 121 -13.95 8.51 0.87
C ILE A 121 -14.14 7.78 -0.46
N ARG A 122 -13.15 7.88 -1.35
CA ARG A 122 -13.03 7.02 -2.52
C ARG A 122 -12.56 5.65 -2.08
N ARG A 123 -13.15 4.60 -2.64
CA ARG A 123 -12.81 3.20 -2.39
C ARG A 123 -12.22 2.61 -3.67
N LEU A 124 -11.11 1.90 -3.52
CA LEU A 124 -10.40 1.19 -4.58
C LEU A 124 -10.15 -0.24 -4.11
N GLU A 125 -11.06 -1.13 -4.47
CA GLU A 125 -10.84 -2.56 -4.28
C GLU A 125 -9.73 -3.09 -5.18
N TYR A 126 -8.97 -4.04 -4.67
CA TYR A 126 -8.05 -4.84 -5.49
C TYR A 126 -8.12 -6.31 -5.09
N SER A 127 -7.77 -7.18 -6.03
CA SER A 127 -7.67 -8.62 -5.87
C SER A 127 -6.40 -9.12 -6.55
N THR A 128 -6.09 -10.40 -6.40
CA THR A 128 -4.97 -11.02 -7.09
C THR A 128 -5.11 -10.82 -8.61
N PRO A 129 -4.17 -10.11 -9.29
CA PRO A 129 -4.24 -9.89 -10.73
C PRO A 129 -4.02 -11.18 -11.50
N ALA A 130 -4.32 -11.18 -12.80
CA ALA A 130 -4.09 -12.34 -13.65
C ALA A 130 -2.58 -12.64 -13.75
N TYR A 131 -2.21 -13.90 -13.50
CA TYR A 131 -0.86 -14.41 -13.67
C TYR A 131 -0.89 -15.83 -14.21
N THR A 132 0.22 -16.28 -14.77
CA THR A 132 0.44 -17.66 -15.17
C THR A 132 1.69 -18.22 -14.51
N GLU A 133 1.74 -19.55 -14.38
CA GLU A 133 2.93 -20.27 -13.92
C GLU A 133 3.42 -21.18 -15.05
N SER A 134 4.71 -21.09 -15.36
CA SER A 134 5.38 -21.93 -16.36
C SER A 134 6.78 -22.28 -15.88
N ASP A 135 7.15 -23.56 -15.91
CA ASP A 135 8.48 -24.06 -15.50
C ASP A 135 8.95 -23.62 -14.10
N GLY A 136 8.01 -23.36 -13.18
CA GLY A 136 8.29 -22.89 -11.82
C GLY A 136 8.50 -21.38 -11.69
N GLU A 137 8.32 -20.62 -12.78
CA GLU A 137 8.33 -19.16 -12.78
C GLU A 137 6.90 -18.61 -12.90
N CYS A 138 6.66 -17.51 -12.20
CA CYS A 138 5.43 -16.73 -12.26
C CYS A 138 5.57 -15.59 -13.28
N TYR A 139 4.54 -15.40 -14.09
CA TYR A 139 4.42 -14.36 -15.09
C TYR A 139 3.17 -13.54 -14.80
N LEU A 140 3.35 -12.28 -14.44
CA LEU A 140 2.23 -11.35 -14.22
C LEU A 140 1.75 -10.81 -15.57
N MET A 141 0.44 -10.84 -15.80
CA MET A 141 -0.14 -10.30 -17.03
C MET A 141 -0.32 -8.79 -16.87
N THR A 142 0.54 -8.00 -17.54
CA THR A 142 0.46 -6.52 -17.54
C THR A 142 -0.09 -6.00 -18.87
N PRO A 143 -0.52 -4.72 -18.94
CA PRO A 143 -0.91 -4.10 -20.21
C PRO A 143 0.20 -4.12 -21.28
N GLU A 144 1.47 -4.16 -20.88
CA GLU A 144 2.63 -4.18 -21.79
C GLU A 144 3.11 -5.60 -22.14
N GLY A 145 2.51 -6.63 -21.55
CA GLY A 145 2.85 -8.03 -21.75
C GLY A 145 3.13 -8.77 -20.44
N GLU A 146 3.69 -9.97 -20.56
CA GLU A 146 4.04 -10.79 -19.41
C GLU A 146 5.29 -10.25 -18.70
N LEU A 147 5.16 -9.94 -17.40
CA LEU A 147 6.27 -9.56 -16.54
C LEU A 147 6.74 -10.80 -15.75
N PRO A 148 7.95 -11.32 -16.01
CA PRO A 148 8.51 -12.42 -15.23
C PRO A 148 8.86 -11.95 -13.81
N LEU A 149 8.34 -12.67 -12.81
CA LEU A 149 8.53 -12.36 -11.38
C LEU A 149 9.35 -13.43 -10.64
N GLY A 150 9.74 -14.52 -11.31
CA GLY A 150 10.40 -15.66 -10.67
C GLY A 150 9.43 -16.47 -9.81
N VAL A 151 9.93 -17.10 -8.73
CA VAL A 151 9.09 -17.93 -7.86
C VAL A 151 8.28 -17.03 -6.93
N MET A 152 6.97 -16.95 -7.15
CA MET A 152 6.03 -16.16 -6.35
C MET A 152 4.84 -17.03 -5.95
N LYS A 153 4.20 -16.69 -4.84
CA LYS A 153 2.88 -17.20 -4.46
C LYS A 153 1.80 -16.17 -4.82
N ALA A 154 0.55 -16.61 -4.84
CA ALA A 154 -0.61 -15.73 -5.02
C ALA A 154 -0.63 -14.53 -4.04
N GLU A 155 -0.18 -14.72 -2.79
CA GLU A 155 -0.09 -13.64 -1.80
C GLU A 155 0.90 -12.54 -2.21
N ASP A 156 2.06 -12.91 -2.75
CA ASP A 156 3.07 -11.95 -3.21
C ASP A 156 2.54 -11.14 -4.41
N ILE A 157 1.85 -11.80 -5.33
CA ILE A 157 1.25 -11.20 -6.54
C ILE A 157 0.14 -10.21 -6.17
N ARG A 158 -0.69 -10.58 -5.19
CA ARG A 158 -1.71 -9.69 -4.62
C ARG A 158 -1.08 -8.46 -3.97
N ASN A 159 0.05 -8.63 -3.27
CA ASN A 159 0.74 -7.51 -2.62
C ASN A 159 1.39 -6.56 -3.64
N ILE A 160 1.82 -7.06 -4.80
CA ILE A 160 2.25 -6.23 -5.94
C ILE A 160 1.11 -5.32 -6.42
N GLU A 161 -0.10 -5.85 -6.56
CA GLU A 161 -1.27 -5.06 -6.99
C GLU A 161 -1.64 -3.98 -5.96
N GLY A 162 -1.60 -4.30 -4.66
CA GLY A 162 -1.80 -3.31 -3.60
C GLY A 162 -0.77 -2.18 -3.64
N ALA A 163 0.52 -2.51 -3.80
CA ALA A 163 1.60 -1.53 -3.93
C ALA A 163 1.46 -0.67 -5.21
N LYS A 164 1.02 -1.26 -6.32
CA LYS A 164 0.72 -0.54 -7.57
C LYS A 164 -0.32 0.55 -7.34
N TRP A 165 -1.45 0.18 -6.72
CA TRP A 165 -2.53 1.13 -6.44
C TRP A 165 -2.05 2.30 -5.57
N VAL A 166 -1.17 2.05 -4.61
CA VAL A 166 -0.53 3.13 -3.86
C VAL A 166 0.29 4.01 -4.81
N CYS A 167 1.21 3.44 -5.58
CA CYS A 167 2.08 4.20 -6.50
C CYS A 167 1.29 5.07 -7.49
N GLN A 168 0.16 4.58 -8.01
CA GLN A 168 -0.75 5.35 -8.88
C GLN A 168 -1.35 6.58 -8.20
N ASN A 169 -1.63 6.51 -6.90
CA ASN A 169 -2.10 7.65 -6.13
C ASN A 169 -0.95 8.58 -5.67
N LEU A 170 0.31 8.18 -5.90
CA LEU A 170 1.52 8.93 -5.62
C LEU A 170 2.16 9.52 -6.90
N GLY A 171 1.50 9.38 -8.05
CA GLY A 171 1.93 9.99 -9.31
C GLY A 171 2.74 9.08 -10.25
N ILE A 172 2.86 7.78 -9.94
CA ILE A 172 3.50 6.79 -10.82
C ILE A 172 2.44 6.06 -11.63
N ASP A 173 2.53 6.03 -12.96
CA ASP A 173 1.55 5.29 -13.74
C ASP A 173 1.70 3.76 -13.64
N GLU A 174 0.76 3.01 -14.20
CA GLU A 174 0.77 1.55 -14.12
C GLU A 174 1.97 0.91 -14.84
N ALA A 175 2.33 1.43 -16.02
CA ALA A 175 3.43 0.90 -16.80
C ALA A 175 4.76 1.18 -16.09
N ASP A 176 4.93 2.41 -15.59
CA ASP A 176 6.09 2.84 -14.82
C ASP A 176 6.27 1.96 -13.56
N PHE A 177 5.19 1.67 -12.83
CA PHE A 177 5.26 0.78 -11.68
C PHE A 177 5.80 -0.61 -12.07
N TYR A 178 5.28 -1.21 -13.14
CA TYR A 178 5.74 -2.53 -13.59
C TYR A 178 7.17 -2.52 -14.13
N GLU A 179 7.61 -1.43 -14.77
CA GLU A 179 9.00 -1.22 -15.18
C GLU A 179 9.94 -1.21 -13.95
N ALA A 180 9.61 -0.44 -12.90
CA ALA A 180 10.39 -0.42 -11.68
C ALA A 180 10.42 -1.78 -10.98
N MET A 181 9.29 -2.50 -10.98
CA MET A 181 9.17 -3.84 -10.39
C MET A 181 10.06 -4.88 -11.06
N ALA A 182 10.36 -4.74 -12.36
CA ALA A 182 11.29 -5.64 -13.05
C ALA A 182 12.72 -5.64 -12.45
N SER A 183 13.07 -4.58 -11.71
CA SER A 183 14.36 -4.43 -11.01
C SER A 183 14.29 -4.65 -9.51
N PHE A 184 13.10 -4.91 -8.96
CA PHE A 184 12.89 -5.08 -7.53
C PHE A 184 13.61 -6.34 -7.01
N LYS A 185 14.22 -6.23 -5.83
CA LYS A 185 14.89 -7.34 -5.15
C LYS A 185 14.52 -7.35 -3.68
N TYR A 186 14.28 -8.54 -3.15
CA TYR A 186 14.07 -8.78 -1.72
C TYR A 186 15.38 -8.71 -0.93
#